data_AF-A0A662VMF6-F1
#
_entry.id   AF-A0A662VMF6-F1
#
_cell.length_a   1.000
_cell.length_b   1.000
_cell.length_c   1.000
_cell.angle_alpha   90.00
_cell.angle_beta   90.00
_cell.angle_gamma   90.00
#
_symmetry.space_group_name_H-M   'P 1'
#
loop_
_entity.id
_entity.type
_entity.pdbx_description
1 polymer ?
#
loop_
_entity_poly.entity_id
_entity_poly.type
_entity_poly.pdbx_seq_one_letter_code
_entity_poly.pdbx_strand_id
1 'polypeptide(L)'
;MVSWTDLADDVFQLAFDIHSTAVFIMFIYEEACQVINFATFLANSNYDVMQVEELLDYLKNDLLKEYEEFISKWGWLGYPASVTFSGFIQAEKKWIEAMEKINTKRFD
;
A
#
# COMPACT_ATOMS: atom_id res chain seq x y z
N MET A 1 12.24 -12.39 42.54
CA MET A 1 12.72 -11.06 42.12
C MET A 1 12.56 -11.01 40.62
N VAL A 2 11.88 -9.99 40.09
CA VAL A 2 11.88 -9.74 38.64
C VAL A 2 13.29 -9.31 38.29
N SER A 3 13.91 -10.02 37.36
CA SER A 3 15.20 -9.63 36.82
C SER A 3 14.96 -8.40 35.93
N TRP A 4 15.62 -7.29 36.25
CA TRP A 4 15.48 -6.04 35.49
C TRP A 4 15.98 -6.19 34.05
N THR A 5 16.86 -7.16 33.78
CA THR A 5 17.30 -7.50 32.42
C THR A 5 16.19 -8.18 31.65
N ASP A 6 15.50 -9.15 32.25
CA ASP A 6 14.43 -9.90 31.58
C ASP A 6 13.26 -8.97 31.23
N LEU A 7 12.92 -8.04 32.13
CA LEU A 7 11.91 -7.01 31.85
C LEU A 7 12.35 -6.07 30.71
N ALA A 8 13.64 -5.75 30.61
CA ALA A 8 14.16 -4.90 29.55
C ALA A 8 14.13 -5.62 28.19
N ASP A 9 14.50 -6.90 28.17
CA ASP A 9 14.45 -7.75 26.98
C ASP A 9 13.01 -7.92 26.47
N ASP A 10 12.05 -8.17 27.36
CA ASP A 10 10.62 -8.28 27.02
C ASP A 10 10.08 -6.98 26.39
N VAL A 11 10.44 -5.82 26.94
CA VAL A 11 10.05 -4.51 26.39
C VAL A 11 10.68 -4.26 25.04
N PHE A 12 11.95 -4.64 24.86
CA PHE A 12 12.64 -4.48 23.57
C PHE A 12 12.05 -5.38 22.50
N GLN A 13 11.72 -6.63 22.85
CA GLN A 13 11.07 -7.57 21.94
C GLN A 13 9.69 -7.07 21.53
N LEU A 14 8.88 -6.57 22.47
CA LEU A 14 7.58 -5.99 22.16
C LEU A 14 7.70 -4.80 21.20
N ALA A 15 8.69 -3.92 21.42
CA ALA A 15 8.93 -2.79 20.52
C ALA A 15 9.32 -3.25 19.11
N PHE A 16 10.16 -4.29 19.00
CA PHE A 16 10.54 -4.89 17.72
C PHE A 16 9.34 -5.54 17.01
N ASP A 17 8.52 -6.29 17.73
CA ASP A 17 7.32 -6.93 17.19
C ASP A 17 6.32 -5.91 16.65
N ILE A 18 6.10 -4.80 17.37
CA ILE A 18 5.25 -3.70 16.91
C ILE A 18 5.83 -3.06 15.65
N HIS A 19 7.14 -2.78 15.62
CA HIS A 19 7.81 -2.22 14.46
C HIS A 19 7.66 -3.14 13.24
N SER A 20 8.02 -4.43 13.37
CA SER A 20 7.91 -5.42 12.31
C SER A 20 6.47 -5.61 11.83
N THR A 21 5.49 -5.60 12.74
CA THR A 21 4.07 -5.69 12.38
C THR A 21 3.63 -4.50 11.56
N ALA A 22 3.99 -3.27 11.96
CA ALA A 22 3.66 -2.06 11.19
C ALA A 22 4.26 -2.10 9.79
N VAL A 23 5.52 -2.52 9.66
CA VAL A 23 6.19 -2.71 8.36
C VAL A 23 5.47 -3.76 7.51
N PHE A 24 5.09 -4.88 8.10
CA PHE A 24 4.41 -5.96 7.39
C PHE A 24 3.01 -5.57 6.90
N ILE A 25 2.27 -4.79 7.67
CA ILE A 25 0.96 -4.27 7.22
C ILE A 25 1.14 -3.35 6.01
N MET A 26 2.12 -2.43 6.03
CA MET A 26 2.40 -1.57 4.86
C MET A 26 2.79 -2.40 3.63
N PHE A 27 3.60 -3.44 3.82
CA PHE A 27 3.96 -4.38 2.75
C PHE A 27 2.74 -5.09 2.16
N ILE A 28 1.78 -5.54 2.98
CA ILE A 28 0.54 -6.16 2.49
C ILE A 28 -0.26 -5.20 1.61
N TYR A 29 -0.38 -3.92 2.00
CA TYR A 29 -1.04 -2.93 1.16
C TYR A 29 -0.30 -2.70 -0.17
N GLU A 30 1.04 -2.66 -0.15
CA GLU A 30 1.84 -2.57 -1.37
C GLU A 30 1.53 -3.73 -2.34
N GLU A 31 1.57 -4.97 -1.85
CA GLU A 31 1.28 -6.16 -2.66
C GLU A 31 -0.16 -6.15 -3.18
N ALA A 32 -1.13 -5.73 -2.37
CA ALA A 32 -2.52 -5.61 -2.79
C ALA A 32 -2.68 -4.61 -3.95
N CYS A 33 -2.03 -3.44 -3.88
CA CYS A 33 -2.02 -2.47 -4.98
C CYS A 33 -1.41 -3.08 -6.25
N GLN A 34 -0.27 -3.77 -6.12
CA GLN A 34 0.40 -4.41 -7.27
C GLN A 34 -0.46 -5.50 -7.93
N VAL A 35 -1.24 -6.26 -7.16
CA VAL A 35 -2.20 -7.24 -7.70
C VAL A 35 -3.30 -6.55 -8.52
N ILE A 36 -3.86 -5.43 -8.03
CA ILE A 36 -4.87 -4.67 -8.78
C ILE A 36 -4.26 -4.02 -10.03
N ASN A 37 -3.03 -3.54 -9.96
CA ASN A 37 -2.31 -3.01 -11.12
C ASN A 37 -2.16 -4.06 -12.22
N PHE A 38 -1.82 -5.29 -11.85
CA PHE A 38 -1.72 -6.41 -12.79
C PHE A 38 -3.08 -6.77 -13.39
N ALA A 39 -4.13 -6.85 -12.58
CA ALA A 39 -5.50 -7.10 -13.05
C ALA A 39 -5.97 -6.01 -14.04
N THR A 40 -5.69 -4.75 -13.73
CA THR A 40 -6.03 -3.61 -14.59
C THR A 40 -5.26 -3.66 -15.91
N PHE A 41 -3.98 -4.02 -15.88
CA PHE A 41 -3.19 -4.20 -17.10
C PHE A 41 -3.76 -5.32 -17.98
N LEU A 42 -4.23 -6.43 -17.39
CA LEU A 42 -4.89 -7.53 -18.12
C LEU A 42 -6.24 -7.09 -18.71
N ALA A 43 -7.08 -6.41 -17.94
CA ALA A 43 -8.37 -5.88 -18.41
C ALA A 43 -8.16 -4.92 -19.59
N ASN A 44 -7.22 -3.99 -19.44
CA ASN A 44 -6.82 -3.07 -20.50
C ASN A 44 -6.28 -3.83 -21.74
N SER A 45 -5.49 -4.88 -21.55
CA SER A 45 -5.00 -5.69 -22.69
C SER A 45 -6.14 -6.39 -23.44
N ASN A 46 -7.23 -6.72 -22.75
CA ASN A 46 -8.42 -7.32 -23.32
C ASN A 46 -9.45 -6.30 -23.84
N TYR A 47 -9.13 -5.00 -23.83
CA TYR A 47 -10.05 -3.92 -24.23
C TYR A 47 -11.33 -3.86 -23.35
N ASP A 48 -11.29 -4.38 -22.13
CA ASP A 48 -12.41 -4.33 -21.18
C ASP A 48 -12.33 -3.04 -20.34
N VAL A 49 -12.99 -2.02 -20.83
CA VAL A 49 -12.85 -0.65 -20.30
C VAL A 49 -13.69 -0.41 -19.07
N MET A 50 -14.85 -1.05 -18.97
CA MET A 50 -15.64 -0.99 -17.74
C MET A 50 -14.88 -1.65 -16.58
N GLN A 51 -14.22 -2.78 -16.85
CA GLN A 51 -13.40 -3.45 -15.82
C GLN A 51 -12.18 -2.62 -15.42
N VAL A 52 -11.53 -1.93 -16.37
CA VAL A 52 -10.44 -1.00 -16.04
C VAL A 52 -10.94 0.12 -15.12
N GLU A 53 -12.08 0.74 -15.44
CA GLU A 53 -12.66 1.81 -14.61
C GLU A 53 -13.01 1.31 -13.21
N GLU A 54 -13.67 0.15 -13.08
CA GLU A 54 -14.02 -0.46 -11.79
C GLU A 54 -12.78 -0.73 -10.92
N LEU A 55 -11.72 -1.28 -11.52
CA LEU A 55 -10.48 -1.58 -10.80
C LEU A 55 -9.73 -0.32 -10.36
N LEU A 56 -9.68 0.71 -11.22
CA LEU A 56 -9.06 1.99 -10.89
C LEU A 56 -9.84 2.72 -9.78
N ASP A 57 -11.17 2.66 -9.81
CA ASP A 57 -12.02 3.25 -8.77
C ASP A 57 -11.81 2.55 -7.43
N TYR A 58 -11.78 1.22 -7.39
CA TYR A 58 -11.48 0.46 -6.17
C TYR A 58 -10.09 0.79 -5.62
N LEU A 59 -9.07 0.79 -6.49
CA LEU A 59 -7.70 1.10 -6.11
C LEU A 59 -7.60 2.50 -5.47
N LYS A 60 -8.25 3.50 -6.07
CA LYS A 60 -8.15 4.90 -5.66
C LYS A 60 -8.98 5.22 -4.42
N ASN A 61 -10.23 4.78 -4.40
CA ASN A 61 -11.22 5.23 -3.43
C ASN A 61 -11.25 4.36 -2.17
N ASP A 62 -10.84 3.10 -2.28
CA ASP A 62 -10.80 2.16 -1.17
C ASP A 62 -9.35 1.87 -0.78
N LEU A 63 -8.60 1.13 -1.61
CA LEU A 63 -7.32 0.54 -1.19
C LEU A 63 -6.23 1.58 -0.87
N LEU A 64 -5.99 2.53 -1.78
CA LEU A 64 -4.97 3.55 -1.60
C LEU A 64 -5.32 4.52 -0.47
N LYS A 65 -6.61 4.82 -0.30
CA LYS A 65 -7.10 5.66 0.78
C LYS A 65 -6.90 5.02 2.14
N GLU A 66 -7.25 3.73 2.28
CA GLU A 66 -6.99 2.96 3.50
C GLU A 66 -5.49 2.87 3.80
N TYR A 67 -4.67 2.68 2.77
CA TYR A 67 -3.22 2.64 2.92
C TYR A 67 -2.65 3.99 3.41
N GLU A 68 -3.07 5.10 2.81
CA GLU A 68 -2.67 6.45 3.25
C GLU A 68 -3.10 6.74 4.69
N GLU A 69 -4.31 6.31 5.07
CA GLU A 69 -4.80 6.45 6.44
C GLU A 69 -3.97 5.64 7.44
N PHE A 70 -3.58 4.41 7.07
CA PHE A 70 -2.70 3.59 7.90
C PHE A 70 -1.32 4.25 8.09
N ILE A 71 -0.66 4.69 7.00
CA ILE A 71 0.64 5.37 7.09
C ILE A 71 0.55 6.63 7.94
N SER A 72 -0.51 7.44 7.77
CA SER A 72 -0.71 8.67 8.53
C SER A 72 -0.83 8.42 10.04
N LYS A 73 -1.57 7.38 10.45
CA LYS A 73 -1.80 7.07 11.87
C LYS A 73 -0.67 6.27 12.51
N TRP A 74 -0.15 5.29 11.79
CA TRP A 74 0.70 4.24 12.35
C TRP A 74 2.06 4.11 11.67
N GLY A 75 2.31 4.81 10.56
CA GLY A 75 3.56 4.69 9.80
C GLY A 75 4.82 5.05 10.58
N TRP A 76 4.71 5.86 11.64
CA TRP A 76 5.84 6.18 12.52
C TRP A 76 6.36 4.94 13.28
N LEU A 77 5.51 3.93 13.54
CA LEU A 77 5.92 2.67 14.15
C LEU A 77 6.84 1.87 13.23
N GLY A 78 6.71 2.04 11.91
CA GLY A 78 7.50 1.36 10.89
C GLY A 78 8.67 2.19 10.34
N TYR A 79 9.06 3.30 10.97
CA TYR A 79 10.21 4.09 10.49
C TYR A 79 11.51 3.28 10.55
N PRO A 80 12.38 3.31 9.51
CA PRO A 80 12.34 4.20 8.33
C PRO A 80 11.57 3.65 7.13
N ALA A 81 11.10 2.39 7.15
CA ALA A 81 10.45 1.77 6.00
C ALA A 81 9.21 2.54 5.51
N SER A 82 8.46 3.17 6.42
CA SER A 82 7.30 4.02 6.08
C SER A 82 7.62 5.17 5.12
N VAL A 83 8.87 5.64 5.05
CA VAL A 83 9.31 6.64 4.06
C VAL A 83 9.28 6.03 2.65
N THR A 84 9.76 4.80 2.50
CA THR A 84 9.75 4.08 1.21
C THR A 84 8.31 3.80 0.77
N PHE A 85 7.45 3.35 1.69
CA PHE A 85 6.04 3.11 1.41
C PHE A 85 5.27 4.39 1.05
N SER A 86 5.61 5.53 1.66
CA SER A 86 5.07 6.83 1.23
C SER A 86 5.47 7.16 -0.22
N GLY A 87 6.71 6.82 -0.61
CA GLY A 87 7.16 6.92 -1.99
C GLY A 87 6.40 6.00 -2.95
N PHE A 88 6.09 4.77 -2.52
CA PHE A 88 5.25 3.83 -3.27
C PHE A 88 3.86 4.41 -3.55
N ILE A 89 3.19 4.98 -2.54
CA ILE A 89 1.87 5.61 -2.70
C ILE A 89 1.91 6.72 -3.77
N GLN A 90 2.98 7.53 -3.81
CA GLN A 90 3.13 8.56 -4.85
C GLN A 90 3.34 7.96 -6.24
N ALA A 91 4.05 6.84 -6.35
CA ALA A 91 4.21 6.12 -7.61
C ALA A 91 2.87 5.53 -8.07
N GLU A 92 2.09 4.99 -7.15
CA GLU A 92 0.77 4.41 -7.39
C GLU A 92 -0.21 5.44 -7.95
N LYS A 93 -0.26 6.64 -7.36
CA LYS A 93 -1.07 7.76 -7.86
C LYS A 93 -0.73 8.11 -9.31
N LYS A 94 0.56 8.14 -9.64
CA LYS A 94 1.02 8.39 -11.02
C LYS A 94 0.65 7.27 -11.98
N TRP A 95 0.67 6.02 -11.50
CA TRP A 95 0.26 4.88 -12.29
C TRP A 95 -1.24 4.94 -12.62
N ILE A 96 -2.09 5.27 -11.64
CA ILE A 96 -3.53 5.49 -11.83
C ILE A 96 -3.78 6.58 -12.88
N GLU A 97 -3.15 7.75 -12.73
CA GLU A 97 -3.28 8.85 -13.69
C GLU A 97 -2.86 8.46 -15.12
N ALA A 98 -1.84 7.62 -15.25
CA ALA A 98 -1.37 7.14 -16.54
C ALA A 98 -2.39 6.16 -17.15
N MET A 99 -2.95 5.25 -16.35
CA MET A 99 -3.94 4.29 -16.82
C MET A 99 -5.26 4.95 -17.20
N GLU A 100 -5.75 5.92 -16.42
CA GLU A 100 -6.93 6.72 -16.78
C GLU A 100 -6.75 7.36 -18.18
N LYS A 101 -5.59 8.00 -18.44
CA LYS A 101 -5.29 8.62 -19.75
C LYS A 101 -5.19 7.62 -20.90
N ILE A 102 -4.60 6.45 -20.65
CA ILE A 102 -4.48 5.38 -21.66
C ILE A 102 -5.86 4.84 -22.01
N ASN A 103 -6.73 4.66 -21.01
CA ASN A 103 -8.08 4.16 -21.19
C ASN A 103 -8.94 5.13 -22.01
N THR A 104 -8.87 6.45 -21.74
CA THR A 104 -9.61 7.48 -22.49
C THR A 104 -9.16 7.61 -23.95
N LYS A 105 -7.84 7.71 -24.20
CA LYS A 105 -7.30 7.91 -25.57
C LYS A 105 -7.57 6.76 -26.53
N ARG A 106 -8.02 5.62 -26.02
CA ARG A 106 -8.30 4.42 -26.82
C ARG A 106 -9.65 4.50 -27.55
N PHE A 107 -10.49 5.48 -27.22
CA PHE A 107 -11.81 5.72 -27.83
C PHE A 107 -11.93 7.03 -28.60
N ASP A 108 -10.86 7.84 -28.64
CA ASP A 108 -10.71 8.99 -29.54
C ASP A 108 -10.14 8.52 -30.90
#